data_AF-A0A8H6MYR1-F1
#
_entry.id   AF-A0A8H6MYR1-F1
#
_cell.length_a   1.000
_cell.length_b   1.000
_cell.length_c   1.000
_cell.angle_alpha   90.00
_cell.angle_beta   90.00
_cell.angle_gamma   90.00
#
_symmetry.space_group_name_H-M   'P 1'
#
loop_
_entity.id
_entity.type
_entity.pdbx_description
1 polymer ?
#
loop_
_entity_poly.entity_id
_entity_poly.type
_entity_poly.pdbx_seq_one_letter_code
_entity_poly.pdbx_strand_id
1 'polypeptide(L)'
;MYAFLSILLIPHATPSATLPLSSISLQVIMKASILVSACAAVLLAPLEILGAALPEDVSPVDISTRQEMTLFGGFAASCNSFTLNAQYPTLLYANCRTISGAWKTSHLSLNLCLANRCGTLASASRGGYAASCATRFCQLIGSRYQCNCNGCSNNEVFSIIELNDIVGNDNGDLICHGLKQVG
;
A
#
# COMPACT_ATOMS: atom_id res chain seq x y z
N MET A 1 45.56 -15.81 38.38
CA MET A 1 45.94 -16.86 37.41
C MET A 1 45.43 -16.39 36.06
N TYR A 2 46.34 -15.85 35.24
CA TYR A 2 46.06 -15.16 33.98
C TYR A 2 45.87 -16.18 32.85
N ALA A 3 44.82 -16.03 32.01
CA ALA A 3 44.66 -16.84 30.80
C ALA A 3 44.12 -16.01 29.64
N PHE A 4 45.07 -15.49 28.87
CA PHE A 4 45.14 -15.32 27.42
C PHE A 4 43.87 -14.96 26.62
N LEU A 5 43.80 -13.66 26.37
CA LEU A 5 43.28 -12.97 25.21
C LEU A 5 43.85 -13.55 23.90
N SER A 6 43.01 -14.09 23.02
CA SER A 6 43.38 -14.44 21.63
C SER A 6 42.52 -13.62 20.67
N ILE A 7 43.12 -12.54 20.16
CA ILE A 7 42.57 -11.68 19.11
C ILE A 7 42.85 -12.35 17.78
N LEU A 8 41.82 -12.86 17.10
CA LEU A 8 41.90 -13.28 15.71
C LEU A 8 41.56 -12.08 14.81
N LEU A 9 42.59 -11.48 14.23
CA LEU A 9 42.50 -10.53 13.11
C LEU A 9 42.21 -11.32 11.82
N ILE A 10 41.06 -11.09 11.19
CA ILE A 10 40.78 -11.57 9.83
C ILE A 10 40.79 -10.35 8.89
N PRO A 11 41.58 -10.37 7.80
CA PRO A 11 41.73 -9.25 6.89
C PRO A 11 40.54 -9.04 5.94
N HIS A 12 40.40 -7.78 5.55
CA HIS A 12 39.54 -7.23 4.50
C HIS A 12 39.58 -7.99 3.18
N ALA A 13 38.39 -8.19 2.59
CA ALA A 13 38.23 -8.33 1.15
C ALA A 13 36.99 -7.54 0.69
N THR A 14 37.22 -6.40 0.03
CA THR A 14 36.25 -5.70 -0.80
C THR A 14 36.37 -6.21 -2.23
N PRO A 15 35.24 -6.42 -2.90
CA PRO A 15 35.19 -6.12 -4.32
C PRO A 15 34.01 -5.21 -4.66
N SER A 16 34.35 -4.03 -5.17
CA SER A 16 33.48 -3.14 -5.94
C SER A 16 32.99 -3.87 -7.19
N ALA A 17 31.67 -3.91 -7.38
CA ALA A 17 31.05 -4.25 -8.66
C ALA A 17 30.14 -3.10 -9.08
N THR A 18 30.68 -2.23 -9.93
CA THR A 18 29.98 -1.24 -10.74
C THR A 18 29.43 -1.93 -11.99
N LEU A 19 28.11 -1.90 -12.21
CA LEU A 19 27.50 -2.19 -13.51
C LEU A 19 26.23 -1.33 -13.72
N PRO A 20 25.85 -1.07 -14.99
CA PRO A 20 25.37 0.23 -15.44
C PRO A 20 23.85 0.45 -15.36
N LEU A 21 23.49 1.74 -15.26
CA LEU A 21 22.17 2.27 -15.56
C LEU A 21 21.74 1.86 -16.98
N SER A 22 20.64 1.12 -17.07
CA SER A 22 19.85 1.04 -18.30
C SER A 22 18.52 1.76 -18.08
N SER A 23 18.38 2.88 -18.77
CA SER A 23 17.15 3.63 -18.93
C SER A 23 16.10 2.75 -19.62
N ILE A 24 15.02 2.41 -18.91
CA ILE A 24 13.83 1.85 -19.54
C ILE A 24 12.75 2.93 -19.51
N SER A 25 12.64 3.60 -20.66
CA SER A 25 11.53 4.49 -20.99
C SER A 25 10.32 3.61 -21.30
N LEU A 26 9.29 3.64 -20.44
CA LEU A 26 8.00 3.03 -20.74
C LEU A 26 6.98 4.15 -20.93
N GLN A 27 6.80 4.55 -22.19
CA GLN A 27 5.68 5.40 -22.59
C GLN A 27 4.39 4.58 -22.51
N VAL A 28 3.55 4.90 -21.54
CA VAL A 28 2.19 4.35 -21.47
C VAL A 28 1.32 5.13 -22.46
N ILE A 29 1.11 4.50 -23.61
CA ILE A 29 0.21 4.94 -24.67
C ILE A 29 -1.23 4.89 -24.13
N MET A 30 -1.84 6.06 -23.95
CA MET A 30 -3.29 6.18 -23.75
C MET A 30 -4.01 5.71 -25.02
N LYS A 31 -4.64 4.53 -24.97
CA LYS A 31 -5.62 4.13 -25.99
C LYS A 31 -7.01 4.60 -25.58
N ALA A 32 -7.40 5.74 -26.12
CA ALA A 32 -8.80 6.15 -26.20
C ALA A 32 -9.54 5.24 -27.19
N SER A 33 -10.58 4.55 -26.74
CA SER A 33 -11.51 3.82 -27.61
C SER A 33 -12.86 4.52 -27.56
N ILE A 34 -13.16 5.31 -28.59
CA ILE A 34 -14.47 5.92 -28.80
C ILE A 34 -15.11 5.17 -29.96
N LEU A 35 -16.08 4.29 -29.65
CA LEU A 35 -16.97 3.70 -30.65
C LEU A 35 -18.25 4.53 -30.66
N VAL A 36 -18.36 5.44 -31.64
CA VAL A 36 -19.60 6.14 -31.98
C VAL A 36 -20.45 5.16 -32.78
N SER A 37 -21.42 4.51 -32.13
CA SER A 37 -22.44 3.72 -32.82
C SER A 37 -23.64 4.62 -33.11
N ALA A 38 -23.71 5.14 -34.32
CA ALA A 38 -24.88 5.84 -34.84
C ALA A 38 -26.03 4.83 -35.01
N CYS A 39 -27.05 4.90 -34.15
CA CYS A 39 -28.29 4.17 -34.39
C CYS A 39 -29.18 5.02 -35.29
N ALA A 40 -29.46 4.46 -36.46
CA ALA A 40 -30.22 5.06 -37.53
C ALA A 40 -31.66 5.40 -37.11
N ALA A 41 -32.11 6.56 -37.56
CA ALA A 41 -33.51 6.95 -37.55
C ALA A 41 -34.36 5.95 -38.34
N VAL A 42 -35.43 5.45 -37.72
CA VAL A 42 -36.59 4.90 -38.44
C VAL A 42 -37.84 5.61 -37.96
N LEU A 43 -38.54 6.13 -38.95
CA LEU A 43 -39.69 7.02 -38.92
C LEU A 43 -41.01 6.26 -38.72
N LEU A 44 -41.93 6.95 -38.02
CA LEU A 44 -43.39 7.03 -38.20
C LEU A 44 -44.31 5.84 -37.83
N ALA A 45 -45.11 6.05 -36.77
CA ALA A 45 -46.56 5.83 -36.78
C ALA A 45 -47.25 6.78 -35.77
N PRO A 46 -48.52 7.21 -35.99
CA PRO A 46 -49.16 8.30 -35.25
C PRO A 46 -50.14 7.84 -34.14
N LEU A 47 -50.30 8.73 -33.13
CA LEU A 47 -51.51 9.14 -32.35
C LEU A 47 -52.56 8.06 -32.00
N GLU A 48 -53.08 7.87 -30.77
CA GLU A 48 -53.25 8.65 -29.54
C GLU A 48 -53.40 7.66 -28.36
N ILE A 49 -53.14 8.09 -27.12
CA ILE A 49 -54.04 7.91 -25.95
C ILE A 49 -53.43 8.66 -24.76
N LEU A 50 -54.25 9.53 -24.18
CA LEU A 50 -54.08 10.24 -22.92
C LEU A 50 -53.59 9.32 -21.79
N GLY A 51 -52.50 9.69 -21.12
CA GLY A 51 -52.11 9.02 -19.87
C GLY A 51 -50.84 9.59 -19.24
N ALA A 52 -51.04 10.48 -18.26
CA ALA A 52 -50.11 10.84 -17.19
C ALA A 52 -48.74 11.42 -17.58
N ALA A 53 -48.66 12.75 -17.55
CA ALA A 53 -47.42 13.47 -17.39
C ALA A 53 -46.77 13.12 -16.03
N LEU A 54 -45.57 12.55 -16.07
CA LEU A 54 -44.60 12.67 -14.99
C LEU A 54 -43.29 13.17 -15.60
N PRO A 55 -42.67 14.24 -15.07
CA PRO A 55 -41.43 14.78 -15.59
C PRO A 55 -40.26 13.91 -15.12
N GLU A 56 -39.69 13.12 -16.02
CA GLU A 56 -38.36 12.52 -15.80
C GLU A 56 -37.30 13.51 -16.28
N ASP A 57 -37.05 14.54 -15.47
CA ASP A 57 -35.84 15.37 -15.57
C ASP A 57 -34.66 14.55 -15.02
N VAL A 58 -34.22 13.57 -15.80
CA VAL A 58 -32.98 12.83 -15.53
C VAL A 58 -31.84 13.73 -16.00
N SER A 59 -31.38 14.58 -15.10
CA SER A 59 -30.12 15.27 -15.29
C SER A 59 -29.01 14.25 -15.58
N PRO A 60 -28.07 14.55 -16.50
CA PRO A 60 -26.93 13.68 -16.71
C PRO A 60 -26.20 13.57 -15.37
N VAL A 61 -26.13 12.34 -14.85
CA VAL A 61 -25.29 12.01 -13.70
C VAL A 61 -23.90 12.48 -14.06
N ASP A 62 -23.46 13.56 -13.42
CA ASP A 62 -22.10 14.04 -13.51
C ASP A 62 -21.22 13.00 -12.81
N ILE A 63 -20.70 12.06 -13.58
CA ILE A 63 -19.65 11.13 -13.17
C ILE A 63 -18.31 11.91 -13.10
N SER A 64 -18.32 13.13 -12.56
CA SER A 64 -17.17 13.84 -11.99
C SER A 64 -16.99 13.48 -10.51
N THR A 65 -17.46 12.31 -10.11
CA THR A 65 -16.95 11.57 -8.95
C THR A 65 -16.52 10.19 -9.41
N ARG A 66 -15.60 10.14 -10.38
CA ARG A 66 -14.45 9.28 -10.16
C ARG A 66 -13.84 9.78 -8.86
N GLN A 67 -14.27 9.22 -7.73
CA GLN A 67 -13.35 9.04 -6.62
C GLN A 67 -12.10 8.52 -7.29
N GLU A 68 -11.13 9.41 -7.39
CA GLU A 68 -9.74 9.06 -7.51
C GLU A 68 -9.58 8.04 -6.37
N MET A 69 -9.67 6.76 -6.73
CA MET A 69 -9.25 5.67 -5.89
C MET A 69 -7.75 5.91 -5.81
N THR A 70 -7.41 6.88 -4.96
CA THR A 70 -6.06 7.29 -4.66
C THR A 70 -5.47 5.99 -4.22
N LEU A 71 -4.57 5.45 -5.04
CA LEU A 71 -3.97 4.16 -4.80
C LEU A 71 -3.23 4.31 -3.48
N PHE A 72 -3.89 3.93 -2.38
CA PHE A 72 -3.39 4.18 -1.04
C PHE A 72 -2.23 3.22 -0.82
N GLY A 73 -1.01 3.72 -1.04
CA GLY A 73 0.18 2.91 -1.14
C GLY A 73 1.37 3.77 -1.55
N GLY A 74 2.46 3.13 -1.96
CA GLY A 74 3.60 3.79 -2.56
C GLY A 74 4.51 4.53 -1.58
N PHE A 75 4.41 4.31 -0.26
CA PHE A 75 5.27 5.01 0.69
C PHE A 75 6.76 4.82 0.38
N ALA A 76 7.18 3.66 -0.12
CA ALA A 76 8.58 3.37 -0.41
C ALA A 76 9.16 4.26 -1.53
N ALA A 77 8.32 4.85 -2.38
CA ALA A 77 8.75 5.78 -3.42
C ALA A 77 9.09 7.20 -2.89
N SER A 78 8.55 7.56 -1.73
CA SER A 78 8.66 8.91 -1.15
C SER A 78 9.14 8.94 0.30
N CYS A 79 9.45 7.78 0.86
CA CYS A 79 10.03 7.61 2.18
C CYS A 79 11.36 6.85 2.08
N ASN A 80 12.27 7.11 3.02
CA ASN A 80 13.54 6.41 3.16
C ASN A 80 13.74 5.93 4.61
N SER A 81 14.79 5.11 4.80
CA SER A 81 15.25 4.63 6.11
C SER A 81 14.13 4.03 6.96
N PHE A 82 13.18 3.34 6.32
CA PHE A 82 12.04 2.76 7.01
C PHE A 82 12.40 1.43 7.66
N THR A 83 11.94 1.23 8.89
CA THR A 83 12.30 0.10 9.75
C THR A 83 11.21 -0.18 10.78
N LEU A 84 11.25 -1.36 11.39
CA LEU A 84 10.41 -1.68 12.54
C LEU A 84 11.07 -1.18 13.82
N ASN A 85 10.27 -0.69 14.76
CA ASN A 85 10.77 -0.33 16.07
C ASN A 85 11.21 -1.59 16.86
N ALA A 86 12.39 -1.54 17.47
CA ALA A 86 12.95 -2.68 18.20
C ALA A 86 12.16 -3.03 19.47
N GLN A 87 11.58 -2.03 20.15
CA GLN A 87 10.80 -2.22 21.37
C GLN A 87 9.33 -2.53 21.06
N TYR A 88 8.79 -1.94 19.99
CA TYR A 88 7.40 -2.04 19.57
C TYR A 88 7.34 -2.52 18.11
N PRO A 89 7.53 -3.82 17.83
CA PRO A 89 7.72 -4.34 16.46
C PRO A 89 6.48 -4.22 15.54
N THR A 90 5.39 -3.68 16.05
CA THR A 90 4.20 -3.30 15.28
C THR A 90 4.28 -1.88 14.72
N LEU A 91 5.22 -1.05 15.17
CA LEU A 91 5.41 0.32 14.69
C LEU A 91 6.42 0.34 13.55
N LEU A 92 5.96 0.74 12.36
CA LEU A 92 6.79 1.12 11.23
C LEU A 92 7.23 2.58 11.41
N TYR A 93 8.53 2.83 11.38
CA TYR A 93 9.12 4.16 11.33
C TYR A 93 9.63 4.44 9.92
N ALA A 94 9.56 5.68 9.47
CA ALA A 94 10.14 6.13 8.20
C ALA A 94 10.45 7.63 8.22
N ASN A 95 11.38 8.07 7.36
CA ASN A 95 11.51 9.48 7.01
C ASN A 95 10.83 9.71 5.67
N CYS A 96 9.73 10.45 5.68
CA CYS A 96 8.88 10.64 4.53
C CYS A 96 8.96 12.08 4.01
N ARG A 97 8.91 12.22 2.69
CA ARG A 97 8.99 13.53 2.03
C ARG A 97 7.64 14.24 2.15
N THR A 98 7.67 15.51 2.58
CA THR A 98 6.52 16.41 2.61
C THR A 98 6.23 16.97 1.22
N ILE A 99 5.08 17.63 1.05
CA ILE A 99 4.72 18.32 -0.21
C ILE A 99 5.70 19.47 -0.54
N SER A 100 6.32 20.06 0.49
CA SER A 100 7.38 21.08 0.33
C SER A 100 8.73 20.48 -0.04
N GLY A 101 8.84 19.16 -0.09
CA GLY A 101 10.07 18.44 -0.38
C GLY A 101 10.99 18.21 0.82
N ALA A 102 10.63 18.70 2.02
CA ALA A 102 11.35 18.45 3.26
C ALA A 102 11.16 17.00 3.75
N TRP A 103 12.03 16.54 4.63
CA TRP A 103 11.89 15.22 5.26
C TRP A 103 11.28 15.34 6.65
N LYS A 104 10.29 14.50 6.92
CA LYS A 104 9.62 14.41 8.22
C LYS A 104 9.69 12.96 8.71
N THR A 105 10.14 12.77 9.95
CA THR A 105 10.06 11.46 10.60
C THR A 105 8.61 11.18 10.98
N SER A 106 8.11 10.02 10.58
CA SER A 106 6.76 9.57 10.88
C SER A 106 6.77 8.11 11.32
N HIS A 107 5.70 7.70 11.97
CA HIS A 107 5.50 6.32 12.42
C HIS A 107 4.05 5.90 12.23
N LEU A 108 3.84 4.62 12.01
CA LEU A 108 2.53 4.02 11.79
C LEU A 108 2.46 2.64 12.45
N SER A 109 1.42 2.41 13.22
CA SER A 109 1.10 1.08 13.75
C SER A 109 0.52 0.20 12.66
N LEU A 110 1.19 -0.91 12.37
CA LEU A 110 0.73 -1.92 11.41
C LEU A 110 -0.56 -2.62 11.86
N ASN A 111 -0.94 -2.51 13.15
CA ASN A 111 -2.28 -2.92 13.61
C ASN A 111 -3.42 -2.14 12.95
N LEU A 112 -3.13 -0.94 12.42
CA LEU A 112 -4.10 -0.16 11.65
C LEU A 112 -4.27 -0.68 10.22
N CYS A 113 -3.33 -1.48 9.73
CA CYS A 113 -3.27 -1.89 8.32
C CYS A 113 -3.44 -3.36 8.08
N LEU A 114 -3.11 -4.18 9.07
CA LEU A 114 -2.99 -5.61 8.89
C LEU A 114 -3.94 -6.33 9.83
N ALA A 115 -4.61 -7.35 9.29
CA ALA A 115 -5.26 -8.40 10.04
C ALA A 115 -4.54 -9.74 9.79
N ASN A 116 -4.70 -10.66 10.73
CA ASN A 116 -4.45 -12.07 10.49
C ASN A 116 -5.74 -12.75 10.02
N ARG A 117 -5.68 -13.47 8.91
CA ARG A 117 -6.76 -14.30 8.35
C ARG A 117 -6.25 -15.74 8.27
N CYS A 118 -6.42 -16.47 9.37
CA CYS A 118 -5.99 -17.86 9.50
C CYS A 118 -4.54 -18.11 9.08
N GLY A 119 -3.62 -17.32 9.62
CA GLY A 119 -2.18 -17.44 9.35
C GLY A 119 -1.71 -16.55 8.20
N THR A 120 -2.63 -15.99 7.41
CA THR A 120 -2.30 -15.11 6.29
C THR A 120 -2.44 -13.65 6.71
N LEU A 121 -1.39 -12.86 6.54
CA LEU A 121 -1.43 -11.40 6.68
C LEU A 121 -2.30 -10.84 5.55
N ALA A 122 -3.32 -10.07 5.91
CA ALA A 122 -4.21 -9.43 4.97
C ALA A 122 -4.31 -7.93 5.27
N SER A 123 -4.44 -7.14 4.20
CA SER A 123 -4.85 -5.74 4.28
C SER A 123 -6.21 -5.64 4.99
N ALA A 124 -6.27 -4.86 6.06
CA ALA A 124 -7.50 -4.57 6.78
C ALA A 124 -7.33 -3.30 7.61
N SER A 125 -8.25 -2.35 7.44
CA SER A 125 -8.32 -1.17 8.30
C SER A 125 -8.58 -1.61 9.75
N ARG A 126 -7.72 -1.19 10.67
CA ARG A 126 -7.76 -1.55 12.11
C ARG A 126 -7.79 -3.06 12.35
N GLY A 127 -7.06 -3.82 11.53
CA GLY A 127 -7.09 -5.28 11.55
C GLY A 127 -6.49 -5.95 12.79
N GLY A 128 -5.61 -5.29 13.54
CA GLY A 128 -5.10 -5.78 14.82
C GLY A 128 -4.30 -7.09 14.75
N TYR A 129 -3.58 -7.37 13.65
CA TYR A 129 -2.87 -8.65 13.44
C TYR A 129 -1.98 -9.07 14.63
N ALA A 130 -1.37 -8.11 15.34
CA ALA A 130 -0.42 -8.38 16.42
C ALA A 130 -0.97 -9.24 17.56
N ALA A 131 -2.30 -9.28 17.73
CA ALA A 131 -2.95 -10.12 18.73
C ALA A 131 -2.80 -11.63 18.46
N SER A 132 -2.44 -12.02 17.24
CA SER A 132 -2.40 -13.42 16.80
C SER A 132 -1.19 -13.75 15.92
N CYS A 133 -0.17 -12.89 15.92
CA CYS A 133 1.08 -13.11 15.21
C CYS A 133 2.27 -12.94 16.14
N ALA A 134 3.36 -13.66 15.85
CA ALA A 134 4.57 -13.65 16.65
C ALA A 134 5.42 -12.39 16.36
N THR A 135 4.92 -11.22 16.79
CA THR A 135 5.44 -9.91 16.36
C THR A 135 6.93 -9.69 16.62
N ARG A 136 7.49 -10.31 17.65
CA ARG A 136 8.92 -10.24 17.98
C ARG A 136 9.84 -10.87 16.92
N PHE A 137 9.30 -11.73 16.06
CA PHE A 137 10.05 -12.43 15.01
C PHE A 137 9.66 -11.96 13.61
N CYS A 138 8.73 -10.99 13.48
CA CYS A 138 8.44 -10.42 12.18
C CYS A 138 9.64 -9.61 11.67
N GLN A 139 9.79 -9.55 10.36
CA GLN A 139 10.89 -8.84 9.69
C GLN A 139 10.37 -7.97 8.56
N LEU A 140 11.07 -6.87 8.31
CA LEU A 140 10.84 -6.00 7.17
C LEU A 140 12.04 -6.12 6.23
N ILE A 141 11.82 -6.62 5.01
CA ILE A 141 12.84 -6.79 3.98
C ILE A 141 12.44 -5.98 2.75
N GLY A 142 13.09 -4.84 2.54
CA GLY A 142 12.52 -3.80 1.67
C GLY A 142 11.14 -3.41 2.20
N SER A 143 10.14 -3.31 1.34
CA SER A 143 8.76 -3.03 1.73
C SER A 143 7.93 -4.29 2.05
N ARG A 144 8.52 -5.49 1.96
CA ARG A 144 7.85 -6.75 2.28
C ARG A 144 7.92 -7.02 3.78
N TYR A 145 6.75 -7.10 4.40
CA TYR A 145 6.61 -7.48 5.81
C TYR A 145 6.32 -8.97 5.92
N GLN A 146 7.15 -9.65 6.70
CA GLN A 146 7.14 -11.10 6.82
C GLN A 146 6.92 -11.46 8.27
N CYS A 147 5.96 -12.33 8.55
CA CYS A 147 5.70 -12.75 9.91
C CYS A 147 5.07 -14.13 9.98
N ASN A 148 5.23 -14.76 11.13
CA ASN A 148 4.48 -15.93 11.50
C ASN A 148 3.22 -15.57 12.27
N CYS A 149 2.10 -16.17 11.87
CA CYS A 149 0.78 -15.91 12.43
C CYS A 149 0.05 -17.20 12.78
N ASN A 150 -0.84 -17.15 13.76
CA ASN A 150 -1.67 -18.29 14.14
C ASN A 150 -2.66 -18.60 13.00
N GLY A 151 -2.58 -19.82 12.48
CA GLY A 151 -3.51 -20.43 11.54
C GLY A 151 -4.86 -20.76 12.17
N CYS A 152 -5.85 -21.17 11.35
CA CYS A 152 -7.16 -21.57 11.89
C CYS A 152 -7.07 -22.76 12.88
N SER A 153 -6.01 -23.58 12.79
CA SER A 153 -5.81 -24.77 13.62
C SER A 153 -4.79 -24.54 14.76
N ASN A 154 -4.57 -23.28 15.15
CA ASN A 154 -3.54 -22.88 16.14
C ASN A 154 -2.10 -23.29 15.77
N ASN A 155 -1.86 -23.64 14.52
CA ASN A 155 -0.52 -23.85 13.99
C ASN A 155 0.09 -22.51 13.57
N GLU A 156 1.41 -22.38 13.67
CA GLU A 156 2.10 -21.19 13.18
C GLU A 156 2.24 -21.27 11.65
N VAL A 157 1.88 -20.20 10.95
CA VAL A 157 1.92 -20.10 9.48
C VAL A 157 2.75 -18.88 9.11
N PHE A 158 3.76 -19.08 8.27
CA PHE A 158 4.56 -17.99 7.71
C PHE A 158 3.78 -17.28 6.61
N SER A 159 3.74 -15.95 6.67
CA SER A 159 3.06 -15.10 5.70
C SER A 159 3.88 -13.87 5.36
N ILE A 160 3.71 -13.39 4.13
CA ILE A 160 4.33 -12.17 3.61
C ILE A 160 3.24 -11.25 3.06
N ILE A 161 3.37 -9.94 3.28
CA ILE A 161 2.57 -8.92 2.62
C ILE A 161 3.46 -7.76 2.13
N GLU A 162 3.10 -7.17 1.00
CA GLU A 162 3.76 -5.99 0.45
C GLU A 162 3.16 -4.74 1.09
N LEU A 163 3.90 -4.06 1.98
CA LEU A 163 3.39 -2.86 2.66
C LEU A 163 3.24 -1.69 1.70
N ASN A 164 3.99 -1.66 0.61
CA ASN A 164 3.88 -0.61 -0.38
C ASN A 164 2.52 -0.62 -1.10
N ASP A 165 1.75 -1.69 -1.02
CA ASP A 165 0.41 -1.78 -1.59
C ASP A 165 -0.66 -1.11 -0.72
N ILE A 166 -0.35 -0.80 0.55
CA ILE A 166 -1.36 -0.36 1.55
C ILE A 166 -0.92 0.84 2.41
N VAL A 167 0.38 1.04 2.57
CA VAL A 167 0.98 2.14 3.31
C VAL A 167 1.34 3.25 2.34
N GLY A 168 0.81 4.43 2.60
CA GLY A 168 1.09 5.65 1.83
C GLY A 168 1.86 6.69 2.65
N ASN A 169 2.18 7.80 1.98
CA ASN A 169 2.76 8.99 2.58
C ASN A 169 1.86 10.19 2.26
N ASP A 170 1.25 10.79 3.28
CA ASP A 170 0.48 12.02 3.17
C ASP A 170 1.25 13.19 3.82
N ASN A 171 1.87 14.02 2.99
CA ASN A 171 2.63 15.20 3.42
C ASN A 171 3.65 14.90 4.55
N GLY A 172 4.37 13.79 4.43
CA GLY A 172 5.37 13.35 5.40
C GLY A 172 4.80 12.52 6.55
N ASP A 173 3.48 12.27 6.59
CA ASP A 173 2.85 11.35 7.54
C ASP A 173 2.60 9.98 6.89
N LEU A 174 3.05 8.91 7.53
CA LEU A 174 2.67 7.56 7.13
C LEU A 174 1.17 7.36 7.37
N ILE A 175 0.49 6.84 6.35
CA ILE A 175 -0.95 6.59 6.37
C ILE A 175 -1.28 5.17 5.94
N CYS A 176 -2.41 4.69 6.41
CA CYS A 176 -2.89 3.35 6.17
C CYS A 176 -4.24 3.38 5.46
N HIS A 177 -4.33 2.96 4.21
CA HIS A 177 -5.57 3.09 3.42
C HIS A 177 -6.15 4.53 3.45
N GLY A 178 -5.29 5.56 3.50
CA GLY A 178 -5.73 6.96 3.66
C GLY A 178 -6.02 7.40 5.09
N LEU A 179 -5.98 6.49 6.07
CA LEU A 179 -6.23 6.79 7.48
C LEU A 179 -4.93 7.17 8.19
N LYS A 180 -4.94 8.33 8.87
CA LYS A 180 -3.89 8.73 9.81
C LYS A 180 -4.07 7.99 11.14
N GLN A 181 -2.95 7.65 11.77
CA GLN A 181 -2.96 7.25 13.17
C GLN A 181 -3.28 8.46 14.04
N VAL A 182 -4.37 8.39 14.80
CA VAL A 182 -4.67 9.37 15.85
C VAL A 182 -3.99 8.87 17.12
N GLY A 183 -3.03 9.65 17.63
CA GLY A 183 -2.27 9.33 18.84
C GLY A 183 -3.07 9.51 20.12
#